data_AF-A0AA97PFY2-F1
#
_entry.id   AF-A0AA97PFY2-F1
#
_cell.length_a   1.000
_cell.length_b   1.000
_cell.length_c   1.000
_cell.angle_alpha   90.00
_cell.angle_beta   90.00
_cell.angle_gamma   90.00
#
_symmetry.space_group_name_H-M   'P 1'
#
loop_
_entity.id
_entity.type
_entity.pdbx_description
1 polymer ?
#
loop_
_entity_poly.entity_id
_entity_poly.type
_entity_poly.pdbx_seq_one_letter_code
_entity_poly.pdbx_strand_id
1 'polypeptide(L)'
;MSAGHRGLRSPHAKYLSSNAAHTLKSHISVMSSPKFFTYSGFGQKLSDDANYSQSVRLGNEIKTSGQGGWDTQTGKISEKYEEELDQAFDNLDVALKDAGGKGLEQVYKVNMYLTIEMTEEVFGQTAAVLKKRFPNHRPLLTVVGVTTLAFPEMHVEIEVSAYDPK
;
A
#
# COMPACT_ATOMS: atom_id res chain seq x y z
N MET A 1 14.83 86.47 -22.91
CA MET A 1 15.54 85.64 -21.91
C MET A 1 14.77 84.35 -21.70
N SER A 2 15.48 83.24 -21.89
CA SER A 2 15.26 81.85 -21.45
C SER A 2 13.96 81.08 -21.73
N ALA A 3 14.16 79.93 -22.36
CA ALA A 3 13.23 78.83 -22.61
C ALA A 3 13.28 77.76 -21.51
N GLY A 4 12.30 76.86 -21.48
CA GLY A 4 12.36 75.55 -20.81
C GLY A 4 10.96 75.02 -20.51
N HIS A 5 10.61 73.74 -20.64
CA HIS A 5 11.22 72.57 -21.24
C HIS A 5 10.07 71.54 -21.33
N ARG A 6 9.85 70.90 -22.49
CA ARG A 6 8.83 69.85 -22.66
C ARG A 6 9.34 68.55 -22.07
N GLY A 7 8.60 67.95 -21.13
CA GLY A 7 8.82 66.58 -20.65
C GLY A 7 7.82 65.62 -21.31
N LEU A 8 8.32 64.75 -22.18
CA LEU A 8 7.62 63.60 -22.77
C LEU A 8 7.36 62.52 -21.70
N ARG A 9 6.15 61.95 -21.66
CA ARG A 9 5.90 60.61 -21.08
C ARG A 9 4.99 59.79 -21.99
N SER A 10 5.43 58.54 -22.16
CA SER A 10 5.04 57.51 -23.12
C SER A 10 3.62 56.93 -22.94
N PRO A 11 2.96 56.44 -24.01
CA PRO A 11 1.67 55.74 -23.94
C PRO A 11 1.85 54.22 -24.01
N HIS A 12 2.02 53.53 -22.88
CA HIS A 12 1.88 52.07 -22.83
C HIS A 12 1.42 51.59 -21.46
N ALA A 13 0.16 51.14 -21.36
CA ALA A 13 -0.30 50.00 -20.55
C ALA A 13 -1.84 49.99 -20.47
N LYS A 14 -2.51 49.68 -21.59
CA LYS A 14 -3.87 49.15 -21.58
C LYS A 14 -3.80 47.78 -22.24
N TYR A 15 -3.66 46.72 -21.46
CA TYR A 15 -4.06 45.33 -21.78
C TYR A 15 -3.75 44.48 -20.54
N LEU A 16 -4.68 44.45 -19.58
CA LEU A 16 -4.80 43.31 -18.68
C LEU A 16 -6.11 42.63 -19.05
N SER A 17 -5.98 41.50 -19.71
CA SER A 17 -7.05 40.71 -20.29
C SER A 17 -7.89 40.04 -19.21
N SER A 18 -9.19 39.96 -19.48
CA SER A 18 -10.26 39.41 -18.66
C SER A 18 -10.25 37.87 -18.57
N ASN A 19 -9.09 37.21 -18.56
CA ASN A 19 -9.01 35.75 -18.64
C ASN A 19 -8.68 35.02 -17.31
N ALA A 20 -8.64 35.72 -16.18
CA ALA A 20 -8.40 35.09 -14.87
C ALA A 20 -9.60 34.28 -14.34
N ALA A 21 -10.78 34.38 -14.97
CA ALA A 21 -12.02 33.75 -14.48
C ALA A 21 -12.33 32.38 -15.12
N HIS A 22 -11.47 31.82 -15.98
CA HIS A 22 -11.77 30.61 -16.76
C HIS A 22 -10.88 29.39 -16.52
N THR A 23 -10.07 29.38 -15.46
CA THR A 23 -9.25 28.19 -15.14
C THR A 23 -9.21 27.88 -13.64
N LEU A 24 -10.33 28.10 -12.94
CA LEU A 24 -10.54 27.70 -11.54
C LEU A 24 -11.74 26.74 -11.40
N LYS A 25 -11.95 25.92 -12.43
CA LYS A 25 -12.83 24.74 -12.35
C LYS A 25 -11.98 23.51 -12.64
N SER A 26 -11.99 22.56 -11.67
CA SER A 26 -11.45 21.19 -11.72
C SER A 26 -10.19 20.84 -10.92
N HIS A 27 -9.96 21.45 -9.76
CA HIS A 27 -9.18 20.78 -8.70
C HIS A 27 -9.95 20.71 -7.38
N ILE A 28 -11.22 20.29 -7.46
CA ILE A 28 -11.77 19.52 -6.34
C ILE A 28 -11.24 18.11 -6.59
N SER A 29 -10.07 17.81 -6.02
CA SER A 29 -9.73 16.42 -5.75
C SER A 29 -10.89 15.87 -4.95
N VAL A 30 -11.75 15.07 -5.58
CA VAL A 30 -12.73 14.28 -4.85
C VAL A 30 -11.87 13.40 -3.95
N MET A 31 -11.76 13.77 -2.69
CA MET A 31 -11.10 12.93 -1.69
C MET A 31 -11.85 11.61 -1.72
N SER A 32 -11.27 10.61 -2.37
CA SER A 32 -11.87 9.29 -2.46
C SER A 32 -11.99 8.75 -1.06
N SER A 33 -13.22 8.52 -0.61
CA SER A 33 -13.46 7.92 0.70
C SER A 33 -12.77 6.55 0.78
N PRO A 34 -12.28 6.15 1.97
CA PRO A 34 -11.77 4.80 2.17
C PRO A 34 -12.79 3.75 1.72
N LYS A 35 -12.34 2.73 1.02
CA LYS A 35 -13.14 1.55 0.67
C LYS A 35 -12.49 0.32 1.29
N PHE A 36 -13.24 -0.43 2.07
CA PHE A 36 -12.76 -1.60 2.79
C PHE A 36 -13.18 -2.87 2.06
N PHE A 37 -12.29 -3.86 2.06
CA PHE A 37 -12.43 -5.09 1.30
C PHE A 37 -12.06 -6.30 2.16
N THR A 38 -12.72 -7.41 1.88
CA THR A 38 -12.55 -8.68 2.57
C THR A 38 -12.81 -9.80 1.56
N TYR A 39 -11.78 -10.59 1.29
CA TYR A 39 -11.90 -11.75 0.42
C TYR A 39 -12.69 -12.86 1.13
N SER A 40 -13.39 -13.67 0.34
CA SER A 40 -14.24 -14.78 0.83
C SER A 40 -13.44 -15.88 1.54
N GLY A 41 -14.12 -16.70 2.35
CA GLY A 41 -13.53 -17.85 3.03
C GLY A 41 -13.04 -17.49 4.42
N PHE A 42 -11.85 -17.95 4.79
CA PHE A 42 -11.27 -17.73 6.11
C PHE A 42 -11.03 -16.25 6.41
N GLY A 43 -10.65 -15.44 5.40
CA GLY A 43 -10.55 -13.98 5.56
C GLY A 43 -11.87 -13.32 5.96
N GLN A 44 -12.99 -13.74 5.35
CA GLN A 44 -14.33 -13.28 5.74
C GLN A 44 -14.69 -13.72 7.16
N LYS A 45 -14.42 -14.99 7.50
CA LYS A 45 -14.65 -15.50 8.86
C LYS A 45 -13.90 -14.66 9.90
N LEU A 46 -12.61 -14.38 9.67
CA LEU A 46 -11.80 -13.55 10.56
C LEU A 46 -12.36 -12.12 10.68
N SER A 47 -12.76 -11.53 9.55
CA SER A 47 -13.38 -10.21 9.53
C SER A 47 -14.67 -10.15 10.35
N ASP A 48 -15.53 -11.16 10.23
CA ASP A 48 -16.79 -11.24 10.97
C ASP A 48 -16.56 -11.45 12.47
N ASP A 49 -15.59 -12.30 12.84
CA ASP A 49 -15.28 -12.64 14.23
C ASP A 49 -14.58 -11.49 14.98
N ALA A 50 -13.70 -10.73 14.31
CA ALA A 50 -12.84 -9.73 14.93
C ALA A 50 -13.12 -8.27 14.52
N ASN A 51 -14.13 -8.04 13.65
CA ASN A 51 -14.57 -6.72 13.22
C ASN A 51 -13.46 -5.86 12.58
N TYR A 52 -12.75 -6.43 11.61
CA TYR A 52 -11.74 -5.73 10.79
C TYR A 52 -11.86 -6.13 9.31
N SER A 53 -11.21 -5.38 8.42
CA SER A 53 -11.19 -5.67 6.97
C SER A 53 -9.81 -6.20 6.54
N GLN A 54 -9.76 -7.04 5.51
CA GLN A 54 -8.49 -7.61 5.03
C GLN A 54 -7.64 -6.57 4.29
N SER A 55 -8.28 -5.61 3.64
CA SER A 55 -7.59 -4.49 3.00
C SER A 55 -8.44 -3.22 2.92
N VAL A 56 -7.79 -2.10 2.64
CA VAL A 56 -8.41 -0.82 2.38
C VAL A 56 -7.79 -0.18 1.14
N ARG A 57 -8.63 0.44 0.31
CA ARG A 57 -8.20 1.29 -0.80
C ARG A 57 -8.44 2.76 -0.46
N LEU A 58 -7.37 3.54 -0.58
CA LEU A 58 -7.30 4.98 -0.34
C LEU A 58 -6.87 5.67 -1.65
N GLY A 59 -7.82 5.87 -2.56
CA GLY A 59 -7.54 6.43 -3.88
C GLY A 59 -6.62 5.52 -4.70
N ASN A 60 -5.35 5.93 -4.80
CA ASN A 60 -4.29 5.24 -5.55
C ASN A 60 -3.42 4.33 -4.67
N GLU A 61 -3.71 4.22 -3.38
CA GLU A 61 -2.98 3.36 -2.45
C GLU A 61 -3.88 2.22 -1.96
N ILE A 62 -3.31 1.02 -1.84
CA ILE A 62 -3.96 -0.13 -1.20
C ILE A 62 -3.09 -0.55 -0.01
N LYS A 63 -3.71 -0.76 1.15
CA LYS A 63 -3.06 -1.32 2.33
C LYS A 63 -3.75 -2.59 2.74
N THR A 64 -2.99 -3.57 3.21
CA THR A 64 -3.55 -4.78 3.81
C THR A 64 -3.48 -4.70 5.33
N SER A 65 -4.39 -5.41 5.99
CA SER A 65 -4.14 -5.87 7.37
C SER A 65 -3.03 -6.93 7.37
N GLY A 66 -2.58 -7.33 8.56
CA GLY A 66 -1.66 -8.45 8.71
C GLY A 66 -2.23 -9.74 8.10
N GLN A 67 -1.43 -10.42 7.27
CA GLN A 67 -1.71 -11.73 6.71
C GLN A 67 -0.69 -12.74 7.25
N GLY A 68 -1.18 -13.85 7.78
CA GLY A 68 -0.42 -15.04 8.13
C GLY A 68 -0.54 -16.12 7.05
N GLY A 69 0.14 -17.25 7.25
CA GLY A 69 0.16 -18.37 6.30
C GLY A 69 -1.02 -19.33 6.37
N TRP A 70 -2.24 -18.82 6.63
CA TRP A 70 -3.44 -19.65 6.64
C TRP A 70 -3.92 -19.97 5.22
N ASP A 71 -4.41 -21.19 5.01
CA ASP A 71 -5.17 -21.53 3.81
C ASP A 71 -6.50 -20.75 3.79
N THR A 72 -6.80 -20.06 2.68
CA THR A 72 -7.95 -19.16 2.58
C THR A 72 -9.32 -19.85 2.69
N GLN A 73 -9.39 -21.19 2.60
CA GLN A 73 -10.64 -21.93 2.72
C GLN A 73 -10.78 -22.63 4.07
N THR A 74 -9.70 -23.24 4.56
CA THR A 74 -9.70 -24.11 5.73
C THR A 74 -9.13 -23.46 6.99
N GLY A 75 -8.36 -22.37 6.85
CA GLY A 75 -7.66 -21.72 7.96
C GLY A 75 -6.44 -22.48 8.47
N LYS A 76 -6.06 -23.60 7.86
CA LYS A 76 -4.88 -24.38 8.27
C LYS A 76 -3.59 -23.62 7.99
N ILE A 77 -2.64 -23.71 8.92
CA ILE A 77 -1.32 -23.09 8.82
C ILE A 77 -0.28 -24.20 8.78
N SER A 78 0.73 -24.06 7.91
CA SER A 78 1.83 -25.04 7.86
C SER A 78 2.75 -24.88 9.06
N GLU A 79 3.22 -26.00 9.61
CA GLU A 79 4.26 -26.00 10.64
C GLU A 79 5.64 -25.62 10.08
N LYS A 80 5.83 -25.65 8.76
CA LYS A 80 7.09 -25.25 8.13
C LYS A 80 7.05 -23.76 7.81
N TYR A 81 7.98 -23.01 8.41
CA TYR A 81 8.10 -21.56 8.22
C TYR A 81 8.11 -21.12 6.75
N GLU A 82 8.86 -21.80 5.88
CA GLU A 82 8.92 -21.41 4.46
C GLU A 82 7.55 -21.58 3.75
N GLU A 83 6.81 -22.63 4.07
CA GLU A 83 5.48 -22.88 3.49
C GLU A 83 4.45 -21.87 4.02
N GLU A 84 4.49 -21.57 5.33
CA GLU A 84 3.68 -20.52 5.95
C GLU A 84 3.98 -19.15 5.33
N LEU A 85 5.26 -18.81 5.18
CA LEU A 85 5.70 -17.54 4.61
C LEU A 85 5.23 -17.39 3.16
N ASP A 86 5.35 -18.44 2.35
CA ASP A 86 4.89 -18.43 0.96
C ASP A 86 3.36 -18.23 0.89
N GLN A 87 2.60 -18.93 1.76
CA GLN A 87 1.15 -18.79 1.86
C GLN A 87 0.73 -17.40 2.34
N ALA A 88 1.47 -16.78 3.26
CA ALA A 88 1.20 -15.41 3.72
C ALA A 88 1.30 -14.41 2.55
N PHE A 89 2.27 -14.59 1.65
CA PHE A 89 2.38 -13.79 0.43
C PHE A 89 1.25 -14.07 -0.57
N ASP A 90 0.76 -15.30 -0.67
CA ASP A 90 -0.44 -15.60 -1.47
C ASP A 90 -1.68 -14.89 -0.91
N ASN A 91 -1.84 -14.86 0.41
CA ASN A 91 -2.94 -14.18 1.07
C ASN A 91 -2.88 -12.65 0.85
N LEU A 92 -1.68 -12.06 0.90
CA LEU A 92 -1.46 -10.66 0.54
C LEU A 92 -1.86 -10.38 -0.92
N ASP A 93 -1.47 -11.24 -1.85
CA ASP A 93 -1.81 -11.10 -3.27
C ASP A 93 -3.33 -11.13 -3.49
N VAL A 94 -4.03 -12.06 -2.83
CA VAL A 94 -5.50 -12.15 -2.83
C VAL A 94 -6.12 -10.87 -2.27
N ALA A 95 -5.67 -10.40 -1.10
CA ALA A 95 -6.22 -9.19 -0.45
C ALA A 95 -6.01 -7.92 -1.29
N LEU A 96 -4.88 -7.80 -1.97
CA LEU A 96 -4.59 -6.69 -2.89
C LEU A 96 -5.47 -6.74 -4.15
N LYS A 97 -5.65 -7.93 -4.74
CA LYS A 97 -6.50 -8.13 -5.92
C LYS A 97 -7.98 -7.91 -5.63
N ASP A 98 -8.45 -8.35 -4.46
CA ASP A 98 -9.83 -8.11 -4.01
C ASP A 98 -10.14 -6.61 -3.85
N ALA A 99 -9.15 -5.81 -3.42
CA ALA A 99 -9.23 -4.35 -3.41
C ALA A 99 -9.08 -3.69 -4.80
N GLY A 100 -9.08 -4.48 -5.87
CA GLY A 100 -8.97 -4.04 -7.26
C GLY A 100 -7.55 -3.67 -7.70
N GLY A 101 -6.52 -4.10 -6.97
CA GLY A 101 -5.12 -3.98 -7.39
C GLY A 101 -4.68 -5.11 -8.33
N LYS A 102 -3.41 -5.07 -8.76
CA LYS A 102 -2.77 -6.08 -9.60
C LYS A 102 -1.98 -7.12 -8.80
N GLY A 103 -2.00 -7.02 -7.46
CA GLY A 103 -1.31 -7.93 -6.56
C GLY A 103 0.08 -7.43 -6.15
N LEU A 104 0.98 -8.38 -5.86
CA LEU A 104 2.29 -8.09 -5.26
C LEU A 104 3.19 -7.20 -6.11
N GLU A 105 3.00 -7.11 -7.44
CA GLU A 105 3.84 -6.29 -8.32
C GLU A 105 3.80 -4.79 -8.00
N GLN A 106 2.79 -4.35 -7.25
CA GLN A 106 2.52 -2.95 -6.90
C GLN A 106 2.98 -2.59 -5.48
N VAL A 107 3.45 -3.58 -4.71
CA VAL A 107 3.87 -3.40 -3.33
C VAL A 107 5.16 -2.58 -3.28
N TYR A 108 5.17 -1.52 -2.49
CA TYR A 108 6.38 -0.72 -2.28
C TYR A 108 6.87 -0.79 -0.83
N LYS A 109 6.08 -1.32 0.10
CA LYS A 109 6.46 -1.48 1.51
C LYS A 109 5.92 -2.80 2.07
N VAL A 110 6.78 -3.48 2.81
CA VAL A 110 6.51 -4.72 3.53
C VAL A 110 6.96 -4.55 4.98
N ASN A 111 6.07 -4.81 5.93
CA ASN A 111 6.43 -4.99 7.34
C ASN A 111 6.16 -6.44 7.72
N MET A 112 7.12 -7.10 8.37
CA MET A 112 7.01 -8.49 8.82
C MET A 112 7.22 -8.56 10.33
N TYR A 113 6.39 -9.37 10.99
CA TYR A 113 6.46 -9.66 12.42
C TYR A 113 6.65 -11.16 12.60
N LEU A 114 7.70 -11.57 13.32
CA LEU A 114 8.05 -12.98 13.49
C LEU A 114 8.06 -13.36 14.97
N THR A 115 7.54 -14.54 15.29
CA THR A 115 7.67 -15.13 16.64
C THR A 115 8.91 -16.01 16.80
N ILE A 116 9.53 -16.41 15.68
CA ILE A 116 10.76 -17.20 15.64
C ILE A 116 12.00 -16.32 15.59
N GLU A 117 13.11 -16.86 16.08
CA GLU A 117 14.41 -16.19 16.02
C GLU A 117 14.90 -16.03 14.58
N MET A 118 15.43 -14.84 14.26
CA MET A 118 16.06 -14.56 12.96
C MET A 118 17.45 -15.21 12.88
N THR A 119 17.48 -16.53 12.71
CA THR A 119 18.72 -17.29 12.43
C THR A 119 19.18 -17.10 10.98
N GLU A 120 20.39 -17.56 10.63
CA GLU A 120 20.86 -17.54 9.24
C GLU A 120 19.96 -18.35 8.29
N GLU A 121 19.38 -19.45 8.78
CA GLU A 121 18.44 -20.28 8.02
C GLU A 121 17.14 -19.52 7.74
N VAL A 122 16.52 -18.94 8.78
CA VAL A 122 15.29 -18.16 8.66
C VAL A 122 15.51 -16.94 7.76
N PHE A 123 16.66 -16.28 7.88
CA PHE A 123 17.05 -15.20 6.98
C PHE A 123 17.16 -15.69 5.53
N GLY A 124 17.81 -16.84 5.30
CA GLY A 124 17.96 -17.45 3.98
C GLY A 124 16.62 -17.77 3.32
N GLN A 125 15.72 -18.44 4.05
CA GLN A 125 14.34 -18.75 3.63
C GLN A 125 13.57 -17.47 3.30
N THR A 126 13.61 -16.48 4.21
CA THR A 126 12.92 -15.20 4.01
C THR A 126 13.43 -14.46 2.78
N ALA A 127 14.75 -14.39 2.59
CA ALA A 127 15.36 -13.74 1.44
C ALA A 127 15.02 -14.46 0.13
N ALA A 128 14.93 -15.79 0.13
CA ALA A 128 14.54 -16.57 -1.04
C ALA A 128 13.09 -16.28 -1.44
N VAL A 129 12.15 -16.29 -0.48
CA VAL A 129 10.74 -15.98 -0.75
C VAL A 129 10.58 -14.54 -1.24
N LEU A 130 11.23 -13.56 -0.60
CA LEU A 130 11.16 -12.16 -1.05
C LEU A 130 11.65 -11.98 -2.50
N LYS A 131 12.77 -12.63 -2.89
CA LYS A 131 13.27 -12.58 -4.28
C LYS A 131 12.30 -13.24 -5.26
N LYS A 132 11.66 -14.35 -4.88
CA LYS A 132 10.63 -15.03 -5.68
C LYS A 132 9.40 -14.14 -5.86
N ARG A 133 8.93 -13.49 -4.79
CA ARG A 133 7.69 -12.71 -4.74
C ARG A 133 7.83 -11.31 -5.37
N PHE A 134 9.04 -10.75 -5.37
CA PHE A 134 9.35 -9.45 -5.97
C PHE A 134 10.46 -9.55 -7.03
N PRO A 135 10.22 -10.21 -8.19
CA PRO A 135 11.26 -10.42 -9.19
C PRO A 135 11.70 -9.14 -9.91
N ASN A 136 10.82 -8.12 -9.94
CA ASN A 136 11.00 -6.93 -10.77
C ASN A 136 11.32 -5.65 -9.97
N HIS A 137 11.25 -5.69 -8.64
CA HIS A 137 11.54 -4.54 -7.79
C HIS A 137 11.96 -4.98 -6.38
N ARG A 138 12.37 -4.03 -5.53
CA ARG A 138 12.74 -4.29 -4.13
C ARG A 138 11.92 -3.34 -3.24
N PRO A 139 10.91 -3.83 -2.50
CA PRO A 139 10.13 -2.97 -1.63
C PRO A 139 10.94 -2.50 -0.42
N LEU A 140 10.49 -1.43 0.24
CA LEU A 140 10.91 -1.12 1.59
C LEU A 140 10.57 -2.30 2.50
N LEU A 141 11.49 -2.69 3.37
CA LEU A 141 11.33 -3.85 4.25
C LEU A 141 11.67 -3.48 5.68
N THR A 142 10.84 -3.94 6.62
CA THR A 142 11.15 -3.96 8.05
C THR A 142 10.73 -5.29 8.62
N VAL A 143 11.59 -5.91 9.43
CA VAL A 143 11.33 -7.18 10.10
C VAL A 143 11.54 -7.00 11.59
N VAL A 144 10.56 -7.40 12.40
CA VAL A 144 10.58 -7.23 13.87
C VAL A 144 10.24 -8.55 14.54
N GLY A 145 11.03 -8.93 15.55
CA GLY A 145 10.68 -10.03 16.44
C GLY A 145 9.58 -9.62 17.43
N VAL A 146 8.55 -10.43 17.57
CA VAL A 146 7.42 -10.24 18.49
C VAL A 146 7.23 -11.50 19.35
N THR A 147 6.53 -11.37 20.47
CA THR A 147 6.35 -12.51 21.39
C THR A 147 5.26 -13.48 20.94
N THR A 148 4.22 -12.99 20.25
CA THR A 148 3.01 -13.75 19.89
C THR A 148 2.32 -13.11 18.69
N LEU A 149 1.59 -13.91 17.91
CA LEU A 149 0.69 -13.51 16.83
C LEU A 149 -0.74 -14.00 17.10
N ALA A 150 -1.67 -13.77 16.17
CA ALA A 150 -3.09 -14.06 16.36
C ALA A 150 -3.41 -15.55 16.62
N PHE A 151 -2.67 -16.45 15.97
CA PHE A 151 -2.79 -17.89 16.18
C PHE A 151 -1.48 -18.48 16.71
N PRO A 152 -1.53 -19.46 17.64
CA PRO A 152 -0.33 -20.06 18.22
C PRO A 152 0.55 -20.79 17.20
N GLU A 153 -0.04 -21.25 16.09
CA GLU A 153 0.67 -21.90 14.97
C GLU A 153 1.42 -20.91 14.06
N MET A 154 1.18 -19.60 14.20
CA MET A 154 1.82 -18.60 13.33
C MET A 154 3.26 -18.30 13.76
N HIS A 155 4.16 -18.40 12.79
CA HIS A 155 5.53 -17.90 12.93
C HIS A 155 5.69 -16.51 12.31
N VAL A 156 4.82 -16.12 11.38
CA VAL A 156 4.93 -14.84 10.65
C VAL A 156 3.59 -14.17 10.37
N GLU A 157 3.57 -12.84 10.49
CA GLU A 157 2.49 -11.98 10.02
C GLU A 157 3.06 -10.83 9.19
N ILE A 158 2.41 -10.51 8.07
CA ILE A 158 2.92 -9.53 7.09
C ILE A 158 1.83 -8.54 6.72
N GLU A 159 2.15 -7.25 6.75
CA GLU A 159 1.33 -6.20 6.14
C GLU A 159 2.08 -5.51 5.01
N VAL A 160 1.35 -5.05 3.99
CA VAL A 160 1.94 -4.35 2.86
C VAL A 160 1.20 -3.06 2.51
N SER A 161 1.92 -2.15 1.87
CA SER A 161 1.34 -1.01 1.14
C SER A 161 1.72 -1.09 -0.32
N ALA A 162 0.73 -0.89 -1.18
CA ALA A 162 0.84 -0.95 -2.63
C ALA A 162 0.34 0.35 -3.27
N TYR A 163 0.97 0.72 -4.39
CA TYR A 163 0.59 1.90 -5.17
C TYR A 163 0.01 1.48 -6.52
N ASP A 164 -1.24 1.83 -6.76
CA ASP A 164 -2.02 1.51 -7.96
C ASP A 164 -2.80 2.75 -8.43
N PRO A 165 -2.25 3.54 -9.38
CA PRO A 165 -2.87 4.79 -9.81
C PRO A 165 -4.16 4.68 -10.64
N LYS A 166 -4.68 3.46 -10.88
CA LYS A 166 -5.73 3.12 -11.85
C LYS A 166 -5.41 3.43 -13.31
#